data_AF-A0A4U4ECN6-F1
#
_entry.id   AF-A0A4U4ECN6-F1
#
_cell.length_a   1.000
_cell.length_b   1.000
_cell.length_c   1.000
_cell.angle_alpha   90.00
_cell.angle_beta   90.00
_cell.angle_gamma   90.00
#
_symmetry.space_group_name_H-M   'P 1'
#
loop_
_entity.id
_entity.type
_entity.pdbx_description
1 polymer ?
#
loop_
_entity_poly.entity_id
_entity_poly.type
_entity_poly.pdbx_seq_one_letter_code
_entity_poly.pdbx_strand_id
1 'polypeptide(L)'
;MNLNFPILDQPVKIEKGTFFVIEDVAVFANLTKCLYRYEEGELKLFNDQYQKLKATEIMVVTDILGFDVNSAPVLKLIYADLEQQLNEKGEVKSMIDKLTTTISELIDYELLDHELDLESDEITVLELFKALGIKIETHSDTIFEKMLEILQVYKYLSKKKLLVFVNTCAYFTLKELLEIQNYISLYNMDVLFLEPRKIEGVPQRVLDKDYFLT
;
A
#
# COMPACT_ATOMS: atom_id res chain seq x y z
N MET A 1 9.63 5.76 13.30
CA MET A 1 8.42 5.17 13.92
C MET A 1 8.83 4.28 15.09
N ASN A 2 7.98 4.01 16.09
CA ASN A 2 8.33 3.19 17.26
C ASN A 2 7.21 2.19 17.59
N LEU A 3 7.61 0.98 17.97
CA LEU A 3 6.74 -0.11 18.41
C LEU A 3 7.03 -0.44 19.88
N ASN A 4 5.98 -0.50 20.70
CA ASN A 4 6.11 -0.91 22.10
C ASN A 4 4.94 -1.79 22.53
N PHE A 5 5.20 -2.79 23.36
CA PHE A 5 4.21 -3.66 24.01
C PHE A 5 4.79 -4.18 25.33
N PRO A 6 3.98 -4.72 26.27
CA PRO A 6 4.39 -4.89 27.67
C PRO A 6 5.65 -5.72 27.95
N ILE A 7 6.05 -6.60 27.02
CA ILE A 7 7.21 -7.47 27.16
C ILE A 7 8.52 -6.74 26.84
N LEU A 8 8.46 -5.62 26.11
CA LEU A 8 9.65 -4.85 25.74
C LEU A 8 10.07 -3.89 26.85
N ASP A 9 11.34 -3.96 27.24
CA ASP A 9 11.96 -2.97 28.13
C ASP A 9 12.07 -1.59 27.46
N GLN A 10 12.33 -1.57 26.15
CA GLN A 10 12.45 -0.35 25.35
C GLN A 10 11.69 -0.51 24.02
N PRO A 11 11.09 0.58 23.50
CA PRO A 11 10.45 0.55 22.19
C PRO A 11 11.42 0.14 21.08
N VAL A 12 10.96 -0.72 20.18
CA VAL A 12 11.67 -1.06 18.95
C VAL A 12 11.49 0.10 17.96
N LYS A 13 12.59 0.74 17.59
CA LYS A 13 12.58 1.77 16.56
C LYS A 13 12.40 1.10 15.19
N ILE A 14 11.41 1.59 14.45
CA ILE A 14 11.13 1.24 13.07
C ILE A 14 11.63 2.41 12.21
N GLU A 15 12.66 2.13 11.42
CA GLU A 15 13.21 3.04 10.42
C GLU A 15 13.37 2.27 9.12
N LYS A 16 12.84 2.81 8.02
CA LYS A 16 12.92 2.16 6.71
C LYS A 16 12.37 0.72 6.79
N GLY A 17 13.06 -0.25 6.18
CA GLY A 17 12.73 -1.67 6.27
C GLY A 17 13.33 -2.31 7.51
N THR A 18 12.55 -2.39 8.58
CA THR A 18 12.96 -2.98 9.87
C THR A 18 12.48 -4.42 9.99
N PHE A 19 13.38 -5.34 10.29
CA PHE A 19 13.06 -6.74 10.56
C PHE A 19 13.00 -6.95 12.07
N PHE A 20 11.85 -7.38 12.57
CA PHE A 20 11.63 -7.70 13.97
C PHE A 20 11.24 -9.16 14.12
N VAL A 21 12.16 -9.93 14.69
CA VAL A 21 12.04 -11.37 14.88
C VAL A 21 11.60 -11.66 16.30
N ILE A 22 10.60 -12.52 16.46
CA ILE A 22 10.14 -13.00 17.78
C ILE A 22 10.27 -14.52 17.81
N GLU A 23 11.18 -15.03 18.64
CA GLU A 23 11.44 -16.48 18.71
C GLU A 23 10.36 -17.25 19.49
N ASP A 24 9.69 -16.59 20.43
CA ASP A 24 8.56 -17.17 21.16
C ASP A 24 7.26 -17.11 20.33
N VAL A 25 6.69 -18.28 20.03
CA VAL A 25 5.50 -18.42 19.18
C VAL A 25 4.26 -17.80 19.82
N ALA A 26 4.10 -17.87 21.14
CA ALA A 26 2.96 -17.30 21.83
C ALA A 26 3.00 -15.77 21.79
N VAL A 27 4.19 -15.18 21.97
CA VAL A 27 4.38 -13.73 21.83
C VAL A 27 4.17 -13.29 20.40
N PHE A 28 4.75 -14.00 19.42
CA PHE A 28 4.55 -13.71 18.00
C PHE A 28 3.06 -13.71 17.64
N ALA A 29 2.33 -14.79 17.98
CA ALA A 29 0.92 -14.92 17.68
C ALA A 29 0.07 -13.84 18.39
N ASN A 30 0.40 -13.49 19.63
CA ASN A 30 -0.28 -12.44 20.36
C ASN A 30 -0.03 -11.06 19.72
N LEU A 31 1.20 -10.76 19.30
CA LEU A 31 1.52 -9.51 18.63
C LEU A 31 0.81 -9.40 17.27
N THR A 32 0.77 -10.48 16.48
CA THR A 32 -0.02 -10.54 15.24
C THR A 32 -1.50 -10.26 15.51
N LYS A 33 -2.09 -10.87 16.55
CA LYS A 33 -3.47 -10.59 16.97
C LYS A 33 -3.64 -9.11 17.36
N CYS A 34 -2.70 -8.54 18.10
CA CYS A 34 -2.71 -7.13 18.49
C CYS A 34 -2.60 -6.19 17.30
N LEU A 35 -1.87 -6.54 16.23
CA LEU A 35 -1.82 -5.74 14.99
C LEU A 35 -3.19 -5.68 14.30
N TYR A 36 -3.88 -6.81 14.20
CA TYR A 36 -5.22 -6.86 13.60
C TYR A 36 -6.31 -6.26 14.51
N ARG A 37 -6.09 -6.22 15.83
CA ARG A 37 -7.00 -5.61 16.83
C ARG A 37 -6.37 -4.39 17.50
N TYR A 38 -5.70 -3.56 16.71
CA TYR A 38 -4.83 -2.50 17.21
C TYR A 38 -5.51 -1.47 18.14
N GLU A 39 -6.81 -1.23 17.98
CA GLU A 39 -7.53 -0.30 18.86
C GLU A 39 -7.76 -0.85 20.27
N GLU A 40 -7.88 -2.17 20.41
CA GLU A 40 -8.19 -2.87 21.66
C GLU A 40 -6.95 -3.49 22.33
N GLY A 41 -5.83 -3.56 21.60
CA GLY A 41 -4.60 -4.21 22.03
C GLY A 41 -3.69 -3.36 22.91
N GLU A 42 -2.77 -4.03 23.58
CA GLU A 42 -1.71 -3.40 24.39
C GLU A 42 -0.55 -2.85 23.54
N LEU A 43 -0.54 -3.18 22.25
CA LEU A 43 0.42 -2.69 21.27
C LEU A 43 0.26 -1.18 21.06
N LYS A 44 1.38 -0.46 21.16
CA LYS A 44 1.47 0.97 20.89
C LYS A 44 2.41 1.21 19.72
N LEU A 45 1.90 1.86 18.68
CA LEU A 45 2.68 2.37 17.56
C LEU A 45 2.63 3.89 17.60
N PHE A 46 3.79 4.54 17.61
CA PHE A 46 3.86 6.00 17.75
C PHE A 46 5.06 6.58 16.98
N ASN A 47 4.91 7.84 16.55
CA ASN A 47 5.99 8.56 15.88
C ASN A 47 7.04 9.09 16.88
N ASP A 48 8.08 9.76 16.38
CA ASP A 48 9.17 10.28 17.22
C ASP A 48 8.72 11.45 18.13
N GLN A 49 7.53 12.01 17.88
CA GLN A 49 6.86 12.99 18.75
C GLN A 49 5.92 12.32 19.77
N TYR A 50 6.02 11.00 19.97
CA TYR A 50 5.19 10.21 20.88
C TYR A 50 3.68 10.26 20.58
N GLN A 51 3.30 10.62 19.35
CA GLN A 51 1.91 10.60 18.92
C GLN A 51 1.52 9.20 18.45
N LYS A 52 0.49 8.61 19.08
CA LYS A 52 -0.04 7.30 18.72
C LYS A 52 -0.62 7.32 17.30
N LEU A 53 -0.30 6.30 16.51
CA LEU A 53 -0.93 6.07 15.21
C LEU A 53 -2.37 5.63 15.38
N LYS A 54 -3.22 5.99 14.43
CA LYS A 54 -4.58 5.46 14.29
C LYS A 54 -4.57 4.14 13.52
N ALA A 55 -5.54 3.26 13.75
CA ALA A 55 -5.67 2.02 12.99
C ALA A 55 -5.73 2.26 11.47
N THR A 56 -6.41 3.34 11.04
CA THR A 56 -6.51 3.74 9.64
C THR A 56 -5.17 4.13 9.01
N GLU A 57 -4.17 4.50 9.81
CA GLU A 57 -2.83 4.88 9.35
C GLU A 57 -1.89 3.67 9.23
N ILE A 58 -2.32 2.49 9.69
CA ILE A 58 -1.55 1.26 9.62
C ILE A 58 -2.07 0.41 8.47
N MET A 59 -1.17 -0.26 7.76
CA MET A 59 -1.48 -1.23 6.72
C MET A 59 -0.83 -2.55 7.11
N VAL A 60 -1.63 -3.60 7.31
CA VAL A 60 -1.14 -4.92 7.72
C VAL A 60 -1.38 -5.91 6.59
N VAL A 61 -0.35 -6.64 6.18
CA VAL A 61 -0.38 -7.62 5.11
C VAL A 61 0.21 -8.94 5.61
N THR A 62 -0.62 -9.99 5.61
CA THR A 62 -0.19 -11.36 5.92
C THR A 62 -0.21 -12.22 4.66
N ASP A 63 -1.26 -12.09 3.86
CA ASP A 63 -1.37 -12.72 2.55
C ASP A 63 -0.99 -11.72 1.46
N ILE A 64 0.15 -11.95 0.80
CA ILE A 64 0.66 -11.09 -0.28
C ILE A 64 -0.21 -11.25 -1.54
N LEU A 65 -0.54 -12.48 -1.92
CA LEU A 65 -1.26 -12.76 -3.16
C LEU A 65 -2.74 -12.37 -3.03
N GLY A 66 -3.32 -12.54 -1.85
CA GLY A 66 -4.69 -12.14 -1.54
C GLY A 66 -4.87 -10.64 -1.28
N PHE A 67 -3.80 -9.84 -1.25
CA PHE A 67 -3.91 -8.41 -1.01
C PHE A 67 -4.50 -7.67 -2.23
N ASP A 68 -5.64 -7.00 -2.04
CA ASP A 68 -6.28 -6.22 -3.09
C ASP A 68 -5.59 -4.87 -3.31
N VAL A 69 -4.63 -4.86 -4.22
CA VAL A 69 -3.96 -3.64 -4.71
C VAL A 69 -4.90 -2.72 -5.50
N ASN A 70 -6.03 -3.22 -5.99
CA ASN A 70 -7.01 -2.49 -6.80
C ASN A 70 -8.22 -2.00 -6.00
N SER A 71 -8.09 -1.85 -4.69
CA SER A 71 -9.15 -1.30 -3.86
C SER A 71 -9.58 0.10 -4.34
N ALA A 72 -10.86 0.45 -4.19
CA ALA A 72 -11.42 1.71 -4.68
C ALA A 72 -10.63 2.98 -4.23
N PRO A 73 -10.11 3.08 -2.98
CA PRO A 73 -9.26 4.21 -2.59
C PRO A 73 -7.95 4.31 -3.38
N VAL A 74 -7.35 3.17 -3.75
CA VAL A 74 -6.11 3.12 -4.53
C VAL A 74 -6.38 3.54 -5.98
N LEU A 75 -7.41 2.98 -6.61
CA LEU A 75 -7.80 3.35 -7.98
C LEU A 75 -8.10 4.85 -8.08
N LYS A 76 -8.75 5.43 -7.07
CA LYS A 76 -9.01 6.88 -7.03
C LYS A 76 -7.73 7.71 -7.04
N LEU A 77 -6.69 7.27 -6.34
CA LEU A 77 -5.39 7.95 -6.34
C LEU A 77 -4.67 7.78 -7.68
N ILE A 78 -4.73 6.59 -8.27
CA ILE A 78 -4.17 6.34 -9.62
C ILE A 78 -4.82 7.26 -10.64
N TYR A 79 -6.15 7.37 -10.64
CA TYR A 79 -6.85 8.24 -11.59
C TYR A 79 -6.50 9.71 -11.39
N ALA A 80 -6.34 10.17 -10.15
CA ALA A 80 -5.92 11.53 -9.87
C ALA A 80 -4.47 11.81 -10.34
N ASP A 81 -3.55 10.86 -10.16
CA ASP A 81 -2.16 10.95 -10.64
C ASP A 81 -2.11 10.98 -12.18
N LEU A 82 -2.85 10.10 -12.86
CA LEU A 82 -2.94 10.08 -14.32
C LEU A 82 -3.54 11.38 -14.87
N GLU A 83 -4.58 11.92 -14.22
CA GLU A 83 -5.17 13.20 -14.59
C GLU A 83 -4.17 14.35 -14.44
N GLN A 84 -3.40 14.38 -13.35
CA GLN A 84 -2.33 15.35 -13.17
C GLN A 84 -1.27 15.23 -14.28
N GLN A 85 -0.83 14.02 -14.61
CA GLN A 85 0.16 13.79 -15.68
C GLN A 85 -0.35 14.26 -17.05
N LEU A 86 -1.65 14.10 -17.33
CA LEU A 86 -2.26 14.65 -18.55
C LEU A 86 -2.31 16.18 -18.52
N ASN A 87 -2.62 16.79 -17.36
CA ASN A 87 -2.63 18.24 -17.20
C ASN A 87 -1.24 18.86 -17.42
N GLU A 88 -0.17 18.15 -17.07
CA GLU A 88 1.21 18.58 -17.35
C GLU A 88 1.56 18.52 -18.84
N LYS A 89 0.83 17.72 -19.63
CA LYS A 89 0.99 17.54 -21.09
C LYS A 89 -0.16 18.19 -21.85
N GLY A 90 -0.21 19.53 -21.83
CA GLY A 90 -1.31 20.31 -22.41
C GLY A 90 -1.71 19.96 -23.85
N GLU A 91 -0.75 19.59 -24.71
CA GLU A 91 -1.03 19.14 -26.09
C GLU A 91 -1.85 17.85 -26.14
N VAL A 92 -1.49 16.86 -25.31
CA VAL A 92 -2.19 15.56 -25.24
C VAL A 92 -3.58 15.77 -24.67
N LYS A 93 -3.71 16.56 -23.60
CA LYS A 93 -5.01 16.91 -23.02
C LYS A 93 -5.92 17.59 -24.06
N SER A 94 -5.41 18.59 -24.79
CA SER A 94 -6.18 19.26 -25.84
C SER A 94 -6.63 18.30 -26.94
N MET A 95 -5.84 17.28 -27.27
CA MET A 95 -6.23 16.26 -28.24
C MET A 95 -7.34 15.35 -27.70
N ILE A 96 -7.26 14.96 -26.42
CA ILE A 96 -8.34 14.21 -25.75
C ILE A 96 -9.62 15.04 -25.74
N ASP A 97 -9.56 16.29 -25.30
CA ASP A 97 -10.73 17.17 -25.23
C ASP A 97 -11.41 17.31 -26.61
N LYS A 98 -10.63 17.49 -27.69
CA LYS A 98 -11.17 17.54 -29.07
C LYS A 98 -11.88 16.26 -29.47
N LEU A 99 -11.27 15.10 -29.21
CA LEU A 99 -11.88 13.81 -29.54
C LEU A 99 -13.16 13.58 -28.75
N THR A 100 -13.16 13.95 -27.47
CA THR A 100 -14.33 13.85 -26.59
C THR A 100 -15.45 14.75 -27.09
N THR A 101 -15.17 16.00 -27.50
CA THR A 101 -16.16 16.89 -28.12
C THR A 101 -16.76 16.29 -29.38
N THR A 102 -15.93 15.72 -30.27
CA THR A 102 -16.43 15.06 -31.48
C THR A 102 -17.33 13.86 -31.16
N ILE A 103 -16.99 13.08 -30.12
CA ILE A 103 -17.85 11.97 -29.67
C ILE A 103 -19.18 12.50 -29.13
N SER A 104 -19.16 13.56 -28.30
CA SER A 104 -20.38 14.18 -27.77
C SER A 104 -21.28 14.71 -28.89
N GLU A 105 -20.73 15.44 -29.87
CA GLU A 105 -21.51 15.96 -31.01
C GLU A 105 -22.21 14.84 -31.81
N LEU A 106 -21.54 13.69 -32.01
CA LEU A 106 -22.12 12.55 -32.71
C LEU A 106 -23.25 11.89 -31.89
N ILE A 107 -23.11 11.82 -30.57
CA ILE A 107 -24.15 11.29 -29.68
C ILE A 107 -25.34 12.25 -29.64
N ASP A 108 -25.10 13.55 -29.47
CA ASP A 108 -26.14 14.58 -29.39
C ASP A 108 -26.98 14.63 -30.68
N TYR A 109 -26.36 14.41 -31.84
CA TYR A 109 -27.09 14.29 -33.10
C TYR A 109 -28.10 13.14 -33.08
N GLU A 110 -27.74 11.98 -32.55
CA GLU A 110 -28.64 10.82 -32.41
C GLU A 110 -29.72 11.06 -31.34
N LEU A 111 -29.40 11.81 -30.28
CA LEU A 111 -30.38 12.16 -29.24
C LEU A 111 -31.49 13.08 -29.77
N LEU A 112 -31.19 13.99 -30.71
CA LEU A 112 -32.18 14.87 -31.34
C LEU A 112 -33.23 14.10 -32.16
N ASP A 113 -32.85 12.97 -32.73
CA ASP A 113 -33.75 12.11 -33.52
C ASP A 113 -34.65 11.23 -32.63
N HIS A 114 -34.47 11.26 -31.31
CA HIS A 114 -35.26 10.49 -30.35
C HIS A 114 -36.62 11.15 -30.05
N GLU A 115 -37.67 10.35 -29.82
CA GLU A 115 -39.03 10.85 -29.53
C GLU A 115 -39.17 11.55 -28.16
N LEU A 116 -38.18 11.38 -27.30
CA LEU A 116 -38.15 11.94 -25.94
C LEU A 116 -37.15 13.09 -25.88
N ASP A 117 -37.43 14.06 -25.00
CA ASP A 117 -36.50 15.15 -24.69
C ASP A 117 -35.39 14.63 -23.77
N LEU A 118 -34.19 14.45 -24.30
CA LEU A 118 -33.05 13.84 -23.62
C LEU A 118 -31.93 14.88 -23.44
N GLU A 119 -31.26 14.85 -22.29
CA GLU A 119 -30.09 15.68 -21.98
C GLU A 119 -28.87 14.81 -21.65
N SER A 120 -27.68 15.34 -21.92
CA SER A 120 -26.38 14.69 -21.71
C SER A 120 -25.44 15.62 -20.93
N ASP A 121 -24.65 15.04 -20.02
CA ASP A 121 -23.54 15.74 -19.35
C ASP A 121 -22.25 15.66 -20.19
N GLU A 122 -21.27 16.52 -19.88
CA GLU A 122 -19.94 16.46 -20.49
C GLU A 122 -19.17 15.19 -20.06
N ILE A 123 -18.49 14.56 -21.01
CA ILE A 123 -17.61 13.42 -20.73
C ILE A 123 -16.31 13.92 -20.10
N THR A 124 -16.03 13.48 -18.88
CA THR A 124 -14.78 13.82 -18.17
C THR A 124 -13.67 12.80 -18.40
N VAL A 125 -12.41 13.22 -18.25
CA VAL A 125 -11.24 12.32 -18.33
C VAL A 125 -11.32 11.20 -17.29
N LEU A 126 -11.82 11.48 -16.09
CA LEU A 126 -12.01 10.49 -15.04
C LEU A 126 -13.01 9.39 -15.44
N GLU A 127 -14.09 9.75 -16.12
CA GLU A 127 -15.07 8.79 -16.63
C GLU A 127 -14.48 7.94 -17.75
N LEU A 128 -13.66 8.53 -18.62
CA LEU A 128 -12.90 7.78 -19.62
C LEU A 128 -11.98 6.73 -18.96
N PHE A 129 -11.24 7.09 -17.91
CA PHE A 129 -10.39 6.14 -17.19
C PHE A 129 -11.17 4.98 -16.59
N LYS A 130 -12.34 5.27 -15.99
CA LYS A 130 -13.23 4.24 -15.44
C LYS A 130 -13.80 3.34 -16.54
N ALA A 131 -14.23 3.92 -17.66
CA ALA A 131 -14.78 3.19 -18.80
C ALA A 131 -13.75 2.26 -19.45
N LEU A 132 -12.48 2.69 -19.50
CA LEU A 132 -11.36 1.88 -19.97
C LEU A 132 -10.96 0.77 -18.98
N GLY A 133 -11.45 0.79 -17.75
CA GLY A 133 -11.15 -0.23 -16.74
C GLY A 133 -9.69 -0.20 -16.26
N ILE A 134 -9.07 0.99 -16.23
CA ILE A 134 -7.66 1.14 -15.80
C ILE A 134 -7.50 0.65 -14.37
N LYS A 135 -6.56 -0.28 -14.17
CA LYS A 135 -6.22 -0.91 -12.88
C LYS A 135 -4.80 -1.49 -12.93
N ILE A 136 -4.25 -1.86 -11.78
CA ILE A 136 -2.97 -2.58 -11.66
C ILE A 136 -3.18 -4.00 -12.21
N GLU A 137 -2.29 -4.43 -13.10
CA GLU A 137 -2.23 -5.80 -13.64
C GLU A 137 -1.68 -6.73 -12.56
N THR A 138 -2.29 -7.90 -12.35
CA THR A 138 -1.95 -8.77 -11.20
C THR A 138 -2.02 -10.26 -11.51
N HIS A 139 -2.31 -10.64 -12.76
CA HIS A 139 -2.58 -12.02 -13.15
C HIS A 139 -1.30 -12.82 -13.37
N SER A 140 -0.17 -12.16 -13.65
CA SER A 140 1.13 -12.81 -13.89
C SER A 140 2.10 -12.79 -12.72
N ASP A 141 1.73 -12.19 -11.59
CA ASP A 141 2.70 -11.85 -10.55
C ASP A 141 3.24 -13.08 -9.81
N THR A 142 4.56 -13.13 -9.71
CA THR A 142 5.25 -13.84 -8.62
C THR A 142 4.97 -13.16 -7.28
N ILE A 143 5.17 -13.87 -6.16
CA ILE A 143 5.04 -13.28 -4.81
C ILE A 143 5.97 -12.06 -4.64
N PHE A 144 7.15 -12.09 -5.28
CA PHE A 144 8.11 -10.99 -5.27
C PHE A 144 7.60 -9.75 -6.03
N GLU A 145 7.11 -9.92 -7.26
CA GLU A 145 6.50 -8.82 -8.00
C GLU A 145 5.33 -8.24 -7.22
N LYS A 146 4.47 -9.12 -6.66
CA LYS A 146 3.33 -8.69 -5.85
C LYS A 146 3.72 -7.87 -4.63
N MET A 147 4.79 -8.26 -3.95
CA MET A 147 5.35 -7.51 -2.82
C MET A 147 5.78 -6.10 -3.24
N LEU A 148 6.43 -5.96 -4.40
CA LEU A 148 6.82 -4.66 -4.93
C LEU A 148 5.61 -3.79 -5.29
N GLU A 149 4.54 -4.38 -5.82
CA GLU A 149 3.29 -3.65 -6.06
C GLU A 149 2.67 -3.13 -4.77
N ILE A 150 2.65 -3.94 -3.71
CA ILE A 150 2.13 -3.53 -2.40
C ILE A 150 2.93 -2.35 -1.86
N LEU A 151 4.26 -2.35 -2.03
CA LEU A 151 5.12 -1.23 -1.65
C LEU A 151 4.83 0.02 -2.49
N GLN A 152 4.60 -0.13 -3.79
CA GLN A 152 4.19 0.98 -4.66
C GLN A 152 2.85 1.57 -4.20
N VAL A 153 1.84 0.73 -3.96
CA VAL A 153 0.54 1.16 -3.45
C VAL A 153 0.67 1.87 -2.11
N TYR A 154 1.47 1.32 -1.19
CA TYR A 154 1.72 1.94 0.11
C TYR A 154 2.33 3.34 -0.04
N LYS A 155 3.31 3.50 -0.94
CA LYS A 155 3.90 4.81 -1.27
C LYS A 155 2.86 5.81 -1.77
N TYR A 156 1.87 5.38 -2.57
CA TYR A 156 0.79 6.24 -3.06
C TYR A 156 -0.22 6.61 -1.95
N LEU A 157 -0.44 5.73 -0.97
CA LEU A 157 -1.39 5.94 0.12
C LEU A 157 -0.82 6.85 1.22
N SER A 158 -0.73 8.16 0.96
CA SER A 158 -0.15 9.16 1.88
C SER A 158 -0.75 9.22 3.31
N LYS A 159 -1.97 8.70 3.50
CA LYS A 159 -2.60 8.58 4.83
C LYS A 159 -2.07 7.41 5.65
N LYS A 160 -1.46 6.41 5.00
CA LYS A 160 -0.79 5.28 5.66
C LYS A 160 0.61 5.73 6.07
N LYS A 161 0.99 5.42 7.31
CA LYS A 161 2.24 5.83 7.95
C LYS A 161 3.13 4.64 8.32
N LEU A 162 2.56 3.44 8.39
CA LEU A 162 3.31 2.21 8.65
C LEU A 162 2.71 1.06 7.86
N LEU A 163 3.56 0.36 7.11
CA LEU A 163 3.26 -0.93 6.51
C LEU A 163 3.87 -2.04 7.36
N VAL A 164 3.08 -3.07 7.67
CA VAL A 164 3.51 -4.24 8.44
C VAL A 164 3.28 -5.49 7.63
N PHE A 165 4.34 -6.21 7.34
CA PHE A 165 4.28 -7.56 6.80
C PHE A 165 4.41 -8.58 7.92
N VAL A 166 3.56 -9.62 7.90
CA VAL A 166 3.56 -10.67 8.93
C VAL A 166 3.96 -11.99 8.30
N ASN A 167 5.11 -12.52 8.72
CA ASN A 167 5.65 -13.81 8.28
C ASN A 167 5.68 -13.96 6.75
N THR A 168 6.13 -12.91 6.06
CA THR A 168 6.21 -12.92 4.59
C THR A 168 7.60 -13.20 4.09
N CYS A 169 8.64 -13.03 4.92
CA CYS A 169 10.01 -13.25 4.50
C CYS A 169 10.30 -14.72 4.13
N ALA A 170 9.46 -15.65 4.60
CA ALA A 170 9.54 -17.07 4.24
C ALA A 170 9.42 -17.35 2.73
N TYR A 171 8.88 -16.42 1.94
CA TYR A 171 8.69 -16.59 0.49
C TYR A 171 9.84 -16.05 -0.36
N PHE A 172 10.80 -15.33 0.24
CA PHE A 172 11.82 -14.60 -0.50
C PHE A 172 13.21 -15.18 -0.29
N THR A 173 13.98 -15.18 -1.37
CA THR A 173 15.42 -15.37 -1.32
C THR A 173 16.11 -14.15 -0.69
N LEU A 174 17.34 -14.32 -0.22
CA LEU A 174 18.14 -13.20 0.30
C LEU A 174 18.29 -12.07 -0.73
N LYS A 175 18.46 -12.40 -2.02
CA LYS A 175 18.59 -11.40 -3.08
C LYS A 175 17.32 -10.54 -3.19
N GLU A 176 16.16 -11.18 -3.17
CA GLU A 176 14.86 -10.49 -3.23
C GLU A 176 14.63 -9.62 -1.98
N LEU A 177 14.97 -10.12 -0.79
CA LEU A 177 14.86 -9.33 0.45
C LEU A 177 15.73 -8.07 0.42
N LEU A 178 16.95 -8.17 -0.11
CA LEU A 178 17.84 -7.01 -0.26
C LEU A 178 17.29 -6.01 -1.28
N GLU A 179 16.68 -6.49 -2.37
CA GLU A 179 16.03 -5.63 -3.35
C GLU A 179 14.81 -4.91 -2.77
N ILE A 180 13.98 -5.62 -1.99
CA ILE A 180 12.87 -5.06 -1.22
C ILE A 180 13.38 -3.98 -0.24
N GLN A 181 14.45 -4.25 0.53
CA GLN A 181 15.03 -3.26 1.43
C GLN A 181 15.58 -2.03 0.70
N ASN A 182 16.20 -2.22 -0.46
CA ASN A 182 16.71 -1.13 -1.29
C ASN A 182 15.56 -0.25 -1.79
N TYR A 183 14.48 -0.87 -2.28
CA TYR A 183 13.27 -0.15 -2.69
C TYR A 183 12.66 0.65 -1.53
N ILE A 184 12.51 0.02 -0.36
CA ILE A 184 12.00 0.67 0.86
C ILE A 184 12.86 1.88 1.26
N SER A 185 14.18 1.72 1.20
CA SER A 185 15.13 2.76 1.55
C SER A 185 15.13 3.92 0.54
N LEU A 186 15.03 3.62 -0.75
CA LEU A 186 15.02 4.62 -1.84
C LEU A 186 13.85 5.58 -1.70
N TYR A 187 12.68 5.07 -1.30
CA TYR A 187 11.46 5.88 -1.12
C TYR A 187 11.19 6.29 0.33
N ASN A 188 12.14 6.05 1.25
CA ASN A 188 12.05 6.41 2.67
C ASN A 188 10.75 5.96 3.34
N MET A 189 10.36 4.71 3.11
CA MET A 189 9.13 4.11 3.61
C MET A 189 9.34 3.43 4.96
N ASP A 190 8.49 3.70 5.96
CA ASP A 190 8.49 2.94 7.22
C ASP A 190 7.75 1.61 7.02
N VAL A 191 8.50 0.51 7.05
CA VAL A 191 8.02 -0.87 6.83
C VAL A 191 8.57 -1.79 7.91
N LEU A 192 7.67 -2.53 8.58
CA LEU A 192 8.02 -3.53 9.57
C LEU A 192 7.78 -4.94 9.02
N PHE A 193 8.80 -5.79 9.06
CA PHE A 193 8.68 -7.23 8.84
C PHE A 193 8.64 -7.92 10.20
N LEU A 194 7.49 -8.50 10.55
CA LEU A 194 7.31 -9.26 11.78
C LEU A 194 7.46 -10.75 11.47
N GLU A 195 8.53 -11.37 11.99
CA GLU A 195 8.95 -12.70 11.58
C GLU A 195 9.12 -13.64 12.78
N PRO A 196 8.74 -14.92 12.70
CA PRO A 196 8.87 -15.86 13.81
C PRO A 196 10.27 -16.50 13.90
N ARG A 197 11.15 -16.24 12.92
CA ARG A 197 12.48 -16.87 12.80
C ARG A 197 13.49 -15.87 12.26
N LYS A 198 14.75 -16.05 12.67
CA LYS A 198 15.88 -15.26 12.17
C LYS A 198 16.03 -15.44 10.67
N ILE A 199 16.33 -14.34 9.99
CA ILE A 199 16.66 -14.32 8.58
C ILE A 199 18.16 -14.07 8.46
N GLU A 200 18.86 -14.97 7.79
CA GLU A 200 20.30 -14.81 7.57
C GLU A 200 20.58 -13.74 6.53
N GLY A 201 21.63 -12.96 6.74
CA GLY A 201 22.11 -11.98 5.75
C GLY A 201 21.41 -10.61 5.77
N VAL A 202 20.46 -10.38 6.68
CA VAL A 202 19.81 -9.06 6.87
C VAL A 202 19.94 -8.55 8.31
N PRO A 203 20.14 -7.23 8.52
CA PRO A 203 20.06 -6.64 9.85
C PRO A 203 18.65 -6.80 10.43
N GLN A 204 18.56 -7.30 11.67
CA GLN A 204 17.30 -7.59 12.34
C GLN A 204 17.40 -7.34 13.83
N ARG A 205 16.27 -7.03 14.45
CA ARG A 205 16.09 -7.01 15.91
C ARG A 205 15.44 -8.32 16.32
N VAL A 206 16.00 -9.01 17.29
CA VAL A 206 15.50 -10.31 17.75
C VAL A 206 15.05 -10.18 19.20
N LEU A 207 13.78 -10.50 19.45
CA LEU A 207 13.28 -10.80 20.78
C LEU A 207 13.44 -12.31 21.00
N ASP A 208 14.41 -12.67 21.83
CA ASP A 208 14.68 -14.07 22.16
C ASP A 208 13.63 -14.64 23.13
N LYS A 209 13.78 -15.93 23.46
CA LYS A 209 12.85 -16.65 24.36
C LYS A 209 12.92 -16.20 25.82
N ASP A 210 14.01 -15.55 26.21
CA ASP A 210 14.17 -14.94 27.53
C ASP A 210 13.65 -13.49 27.54
N TYR A 211 13.01 -13.06 26.44
CA TYR A 211 12.44 -11.73 26.22
C TYR A 211 13.48 -10.61 26.19
N PHE A 212 14.73 -10.95 25.89
CA PHE A 212 15.80 -9.97 25.69
C PHE A 212 15.86 -9.56 24.21
N LEU A 213 16.02 -8.25 23.98
CA LEU A 213 16.11 -7.68 22.64
C LEU A 213 17.57 -7.54 22.22
N THR A 214 17.97 -8.24 21.16
CA THR A 214 19.31 -8.16 20.54
C THR A 214 19.24 -7.51 19.16
#